data_AF-A0A7W3AIC3-F1
#
_entry.id   AF-A0A7W3AIC3-F1
#
_cell.length_a   1.000
_cell.length_b   1.000
_cell.length_c   1.000
_cell.angle_alpha   90.00
_cell.angle_beta   90.00
_cell.angle_gamma   90.00
#
_symmetry.space_group_name_H-M   'P 1'
#
loop_
_entity.id
_entity.type
_entity.pdbx_description
1 polymer ?
#
loop_
_entity_poly.entity_id
_entity_poly.type
_entity_poly.pdbx_seq_one_letter_code
_entity_poly.pdbx_strand_id
1 'polypeptide(L)'
;MKKTTLACYVVSAMACFSIGMNAANATTDSLDLTVVTKVTAGTCSAEVQESSKTVTDIDFQDVFIPEVINKSKAKKFDLKFTNCAATSSAEFTLKPASGSTCDKAGAGEAFANSSVATPKAAAVAVEVWGSANAGSGTQLKCKSANAFPITMVGGGVTVPLSARLIRDSGKTDADVTAGEFSSQAVFDITYK
;
A
#
# COMPACT_ATOMS: atom_id res chain seq x y z
N MET A 1 28.16 -59.05 50.29
CA MET A 1 29.27 -58.17 49.85
C MET A 1 28.73 -56.74 49.85
N LYS A 2 29.03 -55.98 50.93
CA LYS A 2 29.89 -54.79 50.97
C LYS A 2 29.26 -53.50 50.37
N LYS A 3 28.98 -52.57 51.30
CA LYS A 3 28.72 -51.13 51.15
C LYS A 3 29.87 -50.44 50.42
N THR A 4 29.61 -49.37 49.65
CA THR A 4 30.23 -48.04 49.87
C THR A 4 29.61 -46.93 49.01
N THR A 5 29.21 -45.86 49.69
CA THR A 5 29.05 -44.49 49.20
C THR A 5 30.39 -43.95 48.68
N LEU A 6 30.41 -43.12 47.63
CA LEU A 6 31.47 -42.13 47.46
C LEU A 6 30.91 -40.89 46.72
N ALA A 7 30.96 -39.76 47.42
CA ALA A 7 30.78 -38.43 46.87
C ALA A 7 32.07 -38.00 46.15
N CYS A 8 31.95 -37.34 44.99
CA CYS A 8 33.01 -36.49 44.45
C CYS A 8 32.41 -35.14 44.05
N TYR A 9 32.71 -34.15 44.90
CA TYR A 9 32.72 -32.74 44.54
C TYR A 9 33.81 -32.52 43.47
N VAL A 10 33.46 -31.86 42.37
CA VAL A 10 34.43 -31.15 41.53
C VAL A 10 33.86 -29.77 41.20
N VAL A 11 34.49 -28.77 41.79
CA VAL A 11 34.41 -27.35 41.42
C VAL A 11 35.09 -27.18 40.06
N SER A 12 34.41 -26.58 39.08
CA SER A 12 35.11 -25.98 37.92
C SER A 12 34.21 -25.03 37.11
N ALA A 13 34.76 -23.83 36.92
CA ALA A 13 34.60 -22.91 35.78
C ALA A 13 33.24 -22.24 35.53
N MET A 14 33.18 -21.02 36.04
CA MET A 14 32.45 -19.88 35.52
C MET A 14 32.76 -19.70 34.01
N ALA A 15 31.73 -19.83 33.17
CA ALA A 15 31.71 -19.26 31.82
C ALA A 15 30.33 -18.64 31.63
N CYS A 16 30.26 -17.31 31.77
CA CYS A 16 29.05 -16.56 31.48
C CYS A 16 28.66 -16.80 30.02
N PHE A 17 27.42 -17.24 29.83
CA PHE A 17 26.73 -17.33 28.56
C PHE A 17 26.89 -16.02 27.78
N SER A 18 27.69 -16.03 26.73
CA SER A 18 27.57 -15.05 25.65
C SER A 18 26.45 -15.54 24.75
N ILE A 19 25.22 -15.14 25.08
CA ILE A 19 24.14 -15.18 24.08
C ILE A 19 24.45 -14.02 23.12
N GLY A 20 25.25 -14.32 22.09
CA GLY A 20 25.30 -13.50 20.90
C GLY A 20 23.89 -13.48 20.32
N MET A 21 23.19 -12.36 20.53
CA MET A 21 21.96 -12.06 19.82
C MET A 21 22.34 -11.90 18.35
N ASN A 22 22.23 -12.98 17.59
CA ASN A 22 22.33 -12.92 16.14
C ASN A 22 21.13 -12.16 15.59
N ALA A 23 21.43 -11.36 14.58
CA ALA A 23 20.59 -10.42 13.87
C ALA A 23 19.11 -10.84 13.79
N ALA A 24 18.24 -9.90 14.16
CA ALA A 24 16.88 -9.88 13.66
C ALA A 24 16.95 -9.68 12.13
N ASN A 25 17.05 -10.78 11.40
CA ASN A 25 16.70 -10.83 9.99
C ASN A 25 15.26 -11.30 9.92
N ALA A 26 14.36 -10.34 10.07
CA ALA A 26 12.98 -10.37 9.62
C ALA A 26 12.75 -8.94 9.10
N THR A 27 12.28 -8.72 7.88
CA THR A 27 11.00 -9.23 7.39
C THR A 27 10.98 -9.17 5.87
N THR A 28 10.19 -10.04 5.27
CA THR A 28 9.75 -9.92 3.87
C THR A 28 8.83 -8.73 3.74
N ASP A 29 9.21 -7.74 2.92
CA ASP A 29 8.33 -6.67 2.49
C ASP A 29 7.29 -7.21 1.50
N SER A 30 6.01 -6.98 1.77
CA SER A 30 4.98 -7.07 0.74
C SER A 30 3.93 -6.00 0.97
N LEU A 31 3.82 -5.06 0.04
CA LEU A 31 2.88 -3.96 0.04
C LEU A 31 2.23 -3.90 -1.34
N ASP A 32 1.07 -4.56 -1.47
CA ASP A 32 0.36 -4.65 -2.74
C ASP A 32 -0.72 -3.56 -2.85
N LEU A 33 -0.58 -2.71 -3.88
CA LEU A 33 -1.66 -1.90 -4.45
C LEU A 33 -2.14 -2.60 -5.72
N THR A 34 -2.93 -3.67 -5.58
CA THR A 34 -3.32 -4.43 -6.77
C THR A 34 -4.32 -3.64 -7.60
N VAL A 35 -3.86 -3.17 -8.76
CA VAL A 35 -4.65 -2.43 -9.74
C VAL A 35 -5.30 -3.41 -10.73
N VAL A 36 -6.58 -3.70 -10.53
CA VAL A 36 -7.38 -4.47 -11.49
C VAL A 36 -8.01 -3.48 -12.47
N THR A 37 -7.85 -3.69 -13.77
CA THR A 37 -8.51 -2.88 -14.81
C THR A 37 -9.46 -3.76 -15.62
N LYS A 38 -10.68 -3.29 -15.89
CA LYS A 38 -11.61 -3.96 -16.79
C LYS A 38 -11.46 -3.38 -18.20
N VAL A 39 -10.60 -4.00 -19.01
CA VAL A 39 -10.42 -3.61 -20.42
C VAL A 39 -11.64 -4.09 -21.21
N THR A 40 -12.55 -3.17 -21.53
CA THR A 40 -13.67 -3.43 -22.43
C THR A 40 -13.23 -3.06 -23.86
N ALA A 41 -13.67 -3.80 -24.87
CA ALA A 41 -13.22 -3.62 -26.25
C ALA A 41 -13.51 -2.19 -26.76
N GLY A 42 -12.47 -1.34 -26.82
CA GLY A 42 -12.57 0.03 -27.32
C GLY A 42 -11.34 0.93 -27.10
N THR A 43 -10.47 0.97 -28.11
CA THR A 43 -9.62 2.12 -28.52
C THR A 43 -8.45 2.63 -27.68
N CYS A 44 -8.17 2.16 -26.45
CA CYS A 44 -6.97 2.57 -25.69
C CYS A 44 -6.46 1.45 -24.77
N SER A 45 -5.15 1.42 -24.50
CA SER A 45 -4.53 0.64 -23.43
C SER A 45 -4.25 1.53 -22.22
N ALA A 46 -4.57 1.08 -21.01
CA ALA A 46 -4.27 1.78 -19.77
C ALA A 46 -3.38 0.91 -18.87
N GLU A 47 -2.32 1.51 -18.34
CA GLU A 47 -1.37 0.85 -17.45
C GLU A 47 -0.90 1.79 -16.34
N VAL A 48 -0.55 1.22 -15.18
CA VAL A 48 0.08 1.97 -14.10
C VAL A 48 1.59 1.88 -14.25
N GLN A 49 2.27 3.02 -14.11
CA GLN A 49 3.71 3.09 -14.19
C GLN A 49 4.33 3.72 -12.94
N GLU A 50 5.45 3.16 -12.50
CA GLU A 50 6.34 3.78 -11.53
C GLU A 50 7.71 3.98 -12.21
N SER A 51 8.22 5.21 -12.21
CA SER A 51 9.50 5.55 -12.86
C SER A 51 9.58 5.03 -14.31
N SER A 52 8.50 5.22 -15.08
CA SER A 52 8.33 4.77 -16.48
C SER A 52 8.28 3.24 -16.71
N LYS A 53 8.19 2.43 -15.64
CA LYS A 53 8.03 0.98 -15.74
C LYS A 53 6.61 0.58 -15.38
N THR A 54 6.01 -0.30 -16.18
CA THR A 54 4.70 -0.88 -15.86
C THR A 54 4.78 -1.69 -14.57
N VAL A 55 3.89 -1.40 -13.63
CA VAL A 55 3.79 -2.06 -12.32
C VAL A 55 2.34 -2.46 -12.06
N THR A 56 2.15 -3.52 -11.29
CA THR A 56 0.83 -3.95 -10.81
C THR A 56 0.51 -3.40 -9.42
N ASP A 57 1.55 -2.97 -8.69
CA ASP A 57 1.51 -2.58 -7.29
C ASP A 57 2.43 -1.39 -7.02
N ILE A 58 2.08 -0.57 -6.02
CA ILE A 58 2.84 0.61 -5.58
C ILE A 58 3.38 0.32 -4.19
N ASP A 59 4.61 -0.16 -4.18
CA ASP A 59 5.28 -0.63 -2.98
C ASP A 59 5.85 0.53 -2.15
N PHE A 60 5.29 0.79 -0.96
CA PHE A 60 5.77 1.85 -0.09
C PHE A 60 7.12 1.53 0.59
N GLN A 61 7.65 0.32 0.44
CA GLN A 61 8.75 -0.22 1.25
C GLN A 61 8.45 -0.13 2.75
N ASP A 62 9.47 -0.33 3.58
CA ASP A 62 9.35 -0.07 5.01
C ASP A 62 8.79 1.34 5.32
N VAL A 63 7.81 1.37 6.22
CA VAL A 63 7.16 2.58 6.70
C VAL A 63 7.09 2.55 8.22
N PHE A 64 7.63 3.60 8.84
CA PHE A 64 7.53 3.77 10.29
C PHE A 64 6.22 4.44 10.68
N ILE A 65 5.67 4.06 11.83
CA ILE A 65 4.43 4.63 12.38
C ILE A 65 4.40 6.17 12.36
N PRO A 66 5.48 6.90 12.76
CA PRO A 66 5.50 8.35 12.67
C PRO A 66 5.30 8.91 11.26
N GLU A 67 5.72 8.19 10.22
CA GLU A 67 5.54 8.65 8.84
C GLU A 67 4.08 8.57 8.38
N VAL A 68 3.33 7.59 8.90
CA VAL A 68 1.88 7.45 8.68
C VAL A 68 1.13 8.56 9.42
N ILE A 69 1.47 8.78 10.70
CA ILE A 69 0.87 9.81 11.55
C ILE A 69 1.09 11.21 10.96
N ASN A 70 2.32 11.49 10.54
CA ASN A 70 2.71 12.79 9.97
C ASN A 70 2.36 12.92 8.49
N LYS A 71 1.79 11.88 7.87
CA LYS A 71 1.46 11.84 6.43
C LYS A 71 2.66 12.17 5.54
N SER A 72 3.86 11.76 5.95
CA SER A 72 5.10 12.04 5.21
C SER A 72 5.47 10.93 4.23
N LYS A 73 4.88 9.74 4.36
CA LYS A 73 5.10 8.64 3.43
C LYS A 73 4.13 8.73 2.24
N ALA A 74 4.66 9.14 1.09
CA ALA A 74 3.94 9.19 -0.18
C ALA A 74 4.78 8.62 -1.34
N LYS A 75 4.11 8.01 -2.32
CA LYS A 75 4.73 7.57 -3.58
C LYS A 75 4.03 8.18 -4.78
N LYS A 76 4.83 8.47 -5.81
CA LYS A 76 4.38 9.02 -7.09
C LYS A 76 4.30 7.88 -8.09
N PHE A 77 3.27 7.89 -8.91
CA PHE A 77 3.09 6.93 -9.99
C PHE A 77 2.22 7.57 -11.07
N ASP A 78 2.20 6.97 -12.25
CA ASP A 78 1.47 7.48 -13.38
C ASP A 78 0.39 6.48 -13.80
N LEU A 79 -0.76 7.00 -14.24
CA LEU A 79 -1.71 6.23 -15.04
C LEU A 79 -1.53 6.63 -16.49
N LYS A 80 -1.04 5.70 -17.31
CA LYS A 80 -0.66 5.94 -18.69
C LYS A 80 -1.67 5.32 -19.64
N PHE A 81 -2.17 6.15 -20.54
CA PHE A 81 -3.03 5.78 -21.65
C PHE A 81 -2.21 5.79 -22.94
N THR A 82 -2.27 4.70 -23.70
CA THR A 82 -1.54 4.53 -24.96
C THR A 82 -2.42 3.91 -26.02
N ASN A 83 -1.97 3.97 -27.28
CA ASN A 83 -2.67 3.42 -28.45
C ASN A 83 -4.11 3.95 -28.59
N CYS A 84 -4.31 5.21 -28.18
CA CYS A 84 -5.59 5.88 -28.25
C CYS A 84 -5.88 6.42 -29.65
N ALA A 85 -7.16 6.57 -29.99
CA ALA A 85 -7.55 7.36 -31.14
C ALA A 85 -6.97 8.79 -31.04
N ALA A 86 -6.72 9.43 -32.19
CA ALA A 86 -5.99 10.70 -32.27
C ALA A 86 -6.60 11.83 -31.42
N THR A 87 -7.91 11.78 -31.19
CA THR A 87 -8.62 12.65 -30.26
C THR A 87 -9.70 11.81 -29.58
N SER A 88 -9.50 11.54 -28.30
CA SER A 88 -10.48 10.85 -27.47
C SER A 88 -10.50 11.50 -26.10
N SER A 89 -11.62 11.34 -25.40
CA SER A 89 -11.71 11.71 -24.00
C SER A 89 -12.09 10.49 -23.18
N ALA A 90 -11.77 10.54 -21.90
CA ALA A 90 -12.23 9.52 -20.98
C ALA A 90 -12.39 10.15 -19.61
N GLU A 91 -12.97 9.38 -18.71
CA GLU A 91 -12.93 9.67 -17.31
C GLU A 91 -12.65 8.39 -16.55
N PHE A 92 -12.00 8.50 -15.41
CA PHE A 92 -11.81 7.36 -14.54
C PHE A 92 -12.21 7.67 -13.11
N THR A 93 -12.68 6.64 -12.42
CA THR A 93 -12.87 6.66 -10.98
C THR A 93 -11.95 5.62 -10.36
N LEU A 94 -11.64 5.77 -9.07
CA LEU A 94 -10.93 4.75 -8.30
C LEU A 94 -11.89 4.19 -7.26
N LYS A 95 -12.10 2.88 -7.27
CA LYS A 95 -13.03 2.18 -6.36
C LYS A 95 -12.29 1.05 -5.63
N PRO A 96 -12.70 0.67 -4.41
CA PRO A 96 -12.17 -0.53 -3.77
C PRO A 96 -12.34 -1.76 -4.67
N ALA A 97 -11.33 -2.62 -4.69
CA ALA A 97 -11.49 -3.94 -5.30
C ALA A 97 -12.47 -4.80 -4.50
N SER A 98 -12.93 -5.90 -5.10
CA SER A 98 -13.81 -6.84 -4.41
C SER A 98 -13.12 -7.40 -3.17
N GLY A 99 -13.76 -7.28 -2.00
CA GLY A 99 -13.18 -7.69 -0.72
C GLY A 99 -12.41 -6.59 0.02
N SER A 100 -12.15 -5.45 -0.63
CA SER A 100 -11.59 -4.25 0.01
C SER A 100 -12.70 -3.24 0.35
N THR A 101 -12.38 -2.28 1.21
CA THR A 101 -13.32 -1.25 1.67
C THR A 101 -12.62 0.09 1.88
N CYS A 102 -13.40 1.13 2.10
CA CYS A 102 -12.90 2.42 2.55
C CYS A 102 -12.57 2.40 4.05
N ASP A 103 -11.75 3.34 4.47
CA ASP A 103 -11.42 3.61 5.87
C ASP A 103 -12.68 4.03 6.66
N LYS A 104 -12.54 4.26 7.97
CA LYS A 104 -13.64 4.56 8.89
C LYS A 104 -14.79 3.56 8.76
N ALA A 105 -14.45 2.27 8.76
CA ALA A 105 -15.39 1.16 8.59
C ALA A 105 -16.30 1.31 7.35
N GLY A 106 -15.73 1.77 6.23
CA GLY A 106 -16.44 1.91 4.95
C GLY A 106 -17.19 3.23 4.75
N ALA A 107 -17.00 4.20 5.65
CA ALA A 107 -17.63 5.52 5.58
C ALA A 107 -16.65 6.65 5.27
N GLY A 108 -15.35 6.38 5.22
CA GLY A 108 -14.32 7.37 4.93
C GLY A 108 -13.94 7.40 3.44
N GLU A 109 -13.03 8.30 3.07
CA GLU A 109 -12.66 8.56 1.68
C GLU A 109 -11.29 8.00 1.29
N ALA A 110 -10.53 7.45 2.24
CA ALA A 110 -9.30 6.73 1.98
C ALA A 110 -9.59 5.23 1.84
N PHE A 111 -8.65 4.49 1.26
CA PHE A 111 -8.76 3.06 1.07
C PHE A 111 -8.16 2.34 2.30
N ALA A 112 -8.93 1.44 2.90
CA ALA A 112 -8.53 0.76 4.14
C ALA A 112 -7.52 -0.36 3.88
N ASN A 113 -6.80 -0.74 4.93
CA ASN A 113 -6.00 -1.95 4.92
C ASN A 113 -6.86 -3.22 4.72
N SER A 114 -6.74 -3.84 3.55
CA SER A 114 -7.35 -5.13 3.18
C SER A 114 -6.42 -6.33 3.38
N SER A 115 -5.21 -6.14 3.92
CA SER A 115 -4.31 -7.24 4.31
C SER A 115 -5.04 -8.30 5.12
N VAL A 116 -4.68 -9.56 4.87
CA VAL A 116 -5.08 -10.76 5.64
C VAL A 116 -3.91 -11.35 6.43
N ALA A 117 -2.71 -10.78 6.33
CA ALA A 117 -1.53 -11.28 7.03
C ALA A 117 -1.60 -11.02 8.54
N THR A 118 -0.75 -11.71 9.29
CA THR A 118 -0.60 -11.53 10.74
C THR A 118 0.89 -11.34 11.05
N PRO A 119 1.31 -10.22 11.67
CA PRO A 119 0.46 -9.10 12.13
C PRO A 119 -0.07 -8.23 10.98
N LYS A 120 -1.30 -7.72 11.12
CA LYS A 120 -1.93 -6.74 10.23
C LYS A 120 -1.78 -5.33 10.82
N ALA A 121 -1.40 -4.34 10.01
CA ALA A 121 -1.37 -2.95 10.47
C ALA A 121 -2.77 -2.45 10.81
N ALA A 122 -2.95 -1.91 12.01
CA ALA A 122 -4.21 -1.32 12.46
C ALA A 122 -4.21 0.20 12.28
N ALA A 123 -5.39 0.77 12.01
CA ALA A 123 -5.62 2.21 11.86
C ALA A 123 -4.74 2.90 10.80
N VAL A 124 -4.35 2.17 9.75
CA VAL A 124 -3.66 2.72 8.56
C VAL A 124 -4.59 2.63 7.35
N ALA A 125 -4.58 3.69 6.54
CA ALA A 125 -5.29 3.79 5.28
C ALA A 125 -4.41 4.50 4.23
N VAL A 126 -4.82 4.47 2.96
CA VAL A 126 -4.12 5.14 1.87
C VAL A 126 -5.05 6.11 1.13
N GLU A 127 -4.60 7.35 0.96
CA GLU A 127 -5.24 8.30 0.06
C GLU A 127 -4.59 8.20 -1.32
N VAL A 128 -5.37 8.40 -2.39
CA VAL A 128 -4.84 8.54 -3.75
C VAL A 128 -5.25 9.90 -4.31
N TRP A 129 -4.31 10.58 -4.96
CA TRP A 129 -4.46 11.96 -5.43
C TRP A 129 -4.20 12.05 -6.94
N GLY A 130 -5.03 12.84 -7.61
CA GLY A 130 -4.94 13.21 -9.03
C GLY A 130 -3.81 14.20 -9.34
N SER A 131 -2.67 14.06 -8.65
CA SER A 131 -1.47 14.86 -8.86
C SER A 131 -0.24 14.09 -8.38
N ALA A 132 0.94 14.45 -8.88
CA ALA A 132 2.22 13.89 -8.42
C ALA A 132 2.56 14.22 -6.96
N ASN A 133 1.83 15.12 -6.29
CA ASN A 133 2.14 15.55 -4.93
C ASN A 133 0.93 15.29 -4.03
N ALA A 134 1.04 14.29 -3.16
CA ALA A 134 -0.06 13.89 -2.30
C ALA A 134 -0.54 15.03 -1.40
N GLY A 135 -1.86 15.12 -1.20
CA GLY A 135 -2.50 16.24 -0.52
C GLY A 135 -2.72 17.48 -1.38
N SER A 136 -2.35 17.45 -2.67
CA SER A 136 -2.62 18.52 -3.62
C SER A 136 -3.49 18.04 -4.78
N GLY A 137 -4.29 18.96 -5.35
CA GLY A 137 -5.25 18.64 -6.40
C GLY A 137 -6.46 17.86 -5.88
N THR A 138 -7.05 17.06 -6.75
CA THR A 138 -8.27 16.30 -6.45
C THR A 138 -7.92 14.94 -5.88
N GLN A 139 -8.41 14.63 -4.67
CA GLN A 139 -8.38 13.26 -4.15
C GLN A 139 -9.28 12.35 -4.98
N LEU A 140 -8.82 11.15 -5.30
CA LEU A 140 -9.65 10.05 -5.80
C LEU A 140 -10.30 9.39 -4.58
N LYS A 141 -11.58 9.69 -4.37
CA LYS A 141 -12.33 9.34 -3.16
C LYS A 141 -12.82 7.91 -3.19
N CYS A 142 -12.60 7.18 -2.10
CA CYS A 142 -13.00 5.79 -1.97
C CYS A 142 -14.53 5.61 -1.88
N LYS A 143 -15.21 6.33 -0.97
CA LYS A 143 -16.63 6.16 -0.70
C LYS A 143 -17.49 7.00 -1.63
N SER A 144 -17.16 8.28 -1.71
CA SER A 144 -17.84 9.26 -2.56
C SER A 144 -17.11 9.39 -3.89
N ALA A 145 -16.97 8.27 -4.61
CA ALA A 145 -16.17 8.18 -5.82
C ALA A 145 -16.46 9.32 -6.81
N ASN A 146 -15.40 10.03 -7.19
CA ASN A 146 -15.44 11.17 -8.10
C ASN A 146 -14.75 10.83 -9.41
N ALA A 147 -15.35 11.27 -10.51
CA ALA A 147 -14.77 11.11 -11.84
C ALA A 147 -13.61 12.09 -12.05
N PHE A 148 -12.51 11.58 -12.59
CA PHE A 148 -11.36 12.37 -13.03
C PHE A 148 -11.36 12.43 -14.56
N PRO A 149 -11.59 13.60 -15.17
CA PRO A 149 -11.63 13.74 -16.62
C PRO A 149 -10.22 13.70 -17.21
N ILE A 150 -10.08 13.06 -18.37
CA ILE A 150 -8.85 13.04 -19.16
C ILE A 150 -9.13 13.36 -20.63
N THR A 151 -8.24 14.13 -21.22
CA THR A 151 -8.23 14.42 -22.65
C THR A 151 -6.96 13.81 -23.24
N MET A 152 -7.14 12.99 -24.27
CA MET A 152 -6.03 12.34 -24.98
C MET A 152 -5.79 13.06 -26.29
N VAL A 153 -4.55 13.53 -26.47
CA VAL A 153 -4.11 14.22 -27.68
C VAL A 153 -2.91 13.48 -28.23
N GLY A 154 -2.93 13.12 -29.51
CA GLY A 154 -1.80 12.45 -30.15
C GLY A 154 -1.62 10.98 -29.75
N GLY A 155 -2.72 10.29 -29.41
CA GLY A 155 -2.75 8.84 -29.22
C GLY A 155 -2.41 8.34 -27.81
N GLY A 156 -2.35 9.23 -26.81
CA GLY A 156 -2.22 8.84 -25.40
C GLY A 156 -2.24 10.03 -24.45
N VAL A 157 -2.14 9.74 -23.15
CA VAL A 157 -1.93 10.73 -22.09
C VAL A 157 -1.29 10.06 -20.87
N THR A 158 -0.42 10.78 -20.18
CA THR A 158 0.11 10.38 -18.88
C THR A 158 -0.54 11.24 -17.80
N VAL A 159 -1.21 10.60 -16.85
CA VAL A 159 -1.83 11.27 -15.71
C VAL A 159 -0.95 11.06 -14.48
N PRO A 160 -0.31 12.11 -13.93
CA PRO A 160 0.50 11.99 -12.74
C PRO A 160 -0.37 11.84 -11.50
N LEU A 161 -0.11 10.81 -10.72
CA LEU A 161 -0.83 10.45 -9.51
C LEU A 161 0.14 10.31 -8.32
N SER A 162 -0.43 10.25 -7.13
CA SER A 162 0.30 9.89 -5.93
C SER A 162 -0.57 9.18 -4.92
N ALA A 163 0.03 8.30 -4.14
CA ALA A 163 -0.59 7.64 -3.01
C ALA A 163 0.14 8.05 -1.73
N ARG A 164 -0.60 8.22 -0.63
CA ARG A 164 -0.05 8.63 0.66
C ARG A 164 -0.68 7.82 1.78
N LEU A 165 0.17 7.25 2.62
CA LEU A 165 -0.28 6.59 3.83
C LEU A 165 -0.72 7.63 4.85
N ILE A 166 -1.85 7.33 5.46
CA ILE A 166 -2.45 8.14 6.50
C ILE A 166 -2.94 7.23 7.62
N ARG A 167 -3.14 7.83 8.79
CA ARG A 167 -3.98 7.22 9.82
C ARG A 167 -5.43 7.15 9.32
N ASP A 168 -6.07 6.01 9.55
CA ASP A 168 -7.50 5.77 9.29
C ASP A 168 -8.37 6.87 9.92
N SER A 169 -9.32 7.39 9.14
CA SER A 169 -10.17 8.50 9.56
C SER A 169 -10.99 8.17 10.81
N GLY A 170 -10.85 9.01 11.84
CA GLY A 170 -11.54 8.83 13.11
C GLY A 170 -10.80 7.94 14.11
N LYS A 171 -9.59 7.48 13.78
CA LYS A 171 -8.66 6.84 14.71
C LYS A 171 -7.69 7.86 15.32
N THR A 172 -7.08 7.48 16.44
CA THR A 172 -6.05 8.24 17.16
C THR A 172 -4.66 7.69 16.86
N ASP A 173 -3.61 8.42 17.25
CA ASP A 173 -2.22 7.95 17.07
C ASP A 173 -1.93 6.65 17.82
N ALA A 174 -2.57 6.44 18.98
CA ALA A 174 -2.42 5.25 19.78
C ALA A 174 -3.05 4.00 19.14
N ASP A 175 -3.96 4.18 18.18
CA ASP A 175 -4.61 3.07 17.47
C ASP A 175 -3.74 2.52 16.33
N VAL A 176 -2.69 3.24 15.93
CA VAL A 176 -1.80 2.83 14.82
C VAL A 176 -0.83 1.78 15.31
N THR A 177 -0.93 0.57 14.75
CA THR A 177 -0.02 -0.53 15.07
C THR A 177 0.70 -1.03 13.84
N ALA A 178 1.91 -1.54 14.04
CA ALA A 178 2.69 -2.18 12.99
C ALA A 178 2.03 -3.48 12.50
N GLY A 179 2.38 -3.85 11.27
CA GLY A 179 1.93 -5.06 10.59
C GLY A 179 1.87 -4.83 9.09
N GLU A 180 1.40 -5.83 8.35
CA GLU A 180 1.28 -5.74 6.90
C GLU A 180 0.13 -4.80 6.51
N PHE A 181 0.35 -4.03 5.45
CA PHE A 181 -0.63 -3.15 4.85
C PHE A 181 -0.74 -3.44 3.35
N SER A 182 -1.93 -3.82 2.89
CA SER A 182 -2.24 -3.96 1.48
C SER A 182 -3.64 -3.42 1.24
N SER A 183 -3.78 -2.55 0.23
CA SER A 183 -5.05 -1.94 -0.13
C SER A 183 -5.27 -2.12 -1.62
N GLN A 184 -6.34 -2.81 -2.01
CA GLN A 184 -6.63 -3.09 -3.41
C GLN A 184 -7.70 -2.15 -3.97
N ALA A 185 -7.44 -1.59 -5.15
CA ALA A 185 -8.32 -0.63 -5.80
C ALA A 185 -8.33 -0.82 -7.32
N VAL A 186 -9.41 -0.39 -7.95
CA VAL A 186 -9.72 -0.61 -9.37
C VAL A 186 -9.93 0.74 -10.02
N PHE A 187 -9.13 1.03 -11.04
CA PHE A 187 -9.42 2.13 -11.95
C PHE A 187 -10.56 1.70 -12.88
N ASP A 188 -11.71 2.33 -12.70
CA ASP A 188 -12.89 2.13 -13.55
C ASP A 188 -12.92 3.26 -14.58
N ILE A 189 -12.55 2.93 -15.82
CA ILE A 189 -12.29 3.88 -16.91
C ILE A 189 -13.43 3.81 -17.91
N THR A 190 -14.01 4.97 -18.22
CA THR A 190 -15.04 5.14 -19.25
C THR A 190 -14.51 6.01 -20.38
N TYR A 191 -14.40 5.43 -21.57
CA TYR A 191 -14.02 6.14 -22.79
C TYR A 191 -15.21 6.85 -23.44
N LYS A 192 -14.98 8.03 -24.02
CA LYS A 192 -15.97 8.91 -24.64
C LYS A 192 -15.52 9.34 -26.02
#